data_AF-A0A2B8BLZ4-F1
#
_entry.id   AF-A0A2B8BLZ4-F1
#
_cell.length_a   1.000
_cell.length_b   1.000
_cell.length_c   1.000
_cell.angle_alpha   90.00
_cell.angle_beta   90.00
_cell.angle_gamma   90.00
#
_symmetry.space_group_name_H-M   'P 1'
#
loop_
_entity.id
_entity.type
_entity.pdbx_description
1 polymer ?
#
loop_
_entity_poly.entity_id
_entity_poly.type
_entity_poly.pdbx_seq_one_letter_code
_entity_poly.pdbx_strand_id
1 'polypeptide(L)'
;TASAFAAGCPVVVKGHGAHPGTSELVGRAVQAAVASCGLPEGVFSLLFGNGREIGTALVADPRIKAVGFTGSRGGGLALMGVAAKRAEPIPVYAEMSSINPVFLMPAALASKAEALGKAFVASLTMGAGQFCTNPGILLAVDGPDLDRFVAAAVEAIGG
;
A
#
# COMPACT_ATOMS: atom_id res chain seq x y z
N THR A 1 8.98 4.94 -6.00
CA THR A 1 9.94 4.83 -7.12
C THR A 1 9.85 6.00 -8.08
N ALA A 2 8.74 6.18 -8.81
CA ALA A 2 8.62 7.28 -9.78
C ALA A 2 8.91 8.67 -9.18
N SER A 3 8.35 8.98 -8.01
CA SER A 3 8.60 10.25 -7.31
C SER A 3 10.07 10.44 -6.90
N ALA A 4 10.78 9.37 -6.53
CA ALA A 4 12.20 9.42 -6.18
C ALA A 4 13.06 9.74 -7.41
N PHE A 5 12.77 9.13 -8.56
CA PHE A 5 13.44 9.50 -9.82
C PHE A 5 13.17 10.95 -10.21
N ALA A 6 11.93 11.42 -10.10
CA ALA A 6 11.58 12.81 -10.39
C ALA A 6 12.30 13.81 -9.47
N ALA A 7 12.58 13.42 -8.23
CA ALA A 7 13.37 14.19 -7.28
C ALA A 7 14.89 14.09 -7.50
N GLY A 8 15.36 13.34 -8.51
CA GLY A 8 16.78 13.15 -8.80
C GLY A 8 17.48 12.11 -7.92
N CYS A 9 16.74 11.22 -7.25
CA CYS A 9 17.30 10.17 -6.41
C CYS A 9 17.46 8.84 -7.19
N PRO A 10 18.65 8.22 -7.20
CA PRO A 10 18.79 6.82 -7.58
C PRO A 10 17.94 5.91 -6.69
N VAL A 11 17.45 4.79 -7.24
CA VAL A 11 16.53 3.89 -6.53
C VAL A 11 17.04 2.46 -6.53
N VAL A 12 17.18 1.89 -5.33
CA VAL A 12 17.35 0.44 -5.13
C VAL A 12 16.01 -0.14 -4.68
N VAL A 13 15.38 -0.95 -5.53
CA VAL A 13 14.14 -1.65 -5.21
C VAL A 13 14.44 -3.02 -4.62
N LYS A 14 13.86 -3.30 -3.45
CA LYS A 14 13.75 -4.67 -2.95
C LYS A 14 12.48 -5.31 -3.53
N GLY A 15 12.64 -6.26 -4.44
CA GLY A 15 11.53 -6.97 -5.08
C GLY A 15 10.68 -7.77 -4.09
N HIS A 16 9.35 -7.66 -4.18
CA HIS A 16 8.44 -8.38 -3.29
C HIS A 16 8.31 -9.86 -3.73
N GLY A 17 8.30 -10.77 -2.74
CA GLY A 17 8.36 -12.22 -3.00
C GLY A 17 7.11 -12.81 -3.65
N ALA A 18 5.96 -12.15 -3.54
CA ALA A 18 4.70 -12.62 -4.15
C ALA A 18 4.63 -12.45 -5.67
N HIS A 19 5.50 -11.64 -6.28
CA HIS A 19 5.45 -11.34 -7.72
C HIS A 19 6.84 -11.08 -8.34
N PRO A 20 7.81 -12.00 -8.21
CA PRO A 20 9.17 -11.78 -8.66
C PRO A 20 9.27 -11.57 -10.18
N GLY A 21 8.53 -12.36 -10.98
CA GLY A 21 8.53 -12.24 -12.44
C GLY A 21 7.99 -10.91 -12.94
N THR A 22 6.91 -10.41 -12.33
CA THR A 22 6.37 -9.07 -12.66
C THR A 22 7.39 -7.98 -12.32
N SER A 23 8.05 -8.08 -11.16
CA SER A 23 9.11 -7.13 -10.78
C SER A 23 10.29 -7.17 -11.74
N GLU A 24 10.69 -8.37 -12.20
CA GLU A 24 11.75 -8.54 -13.18
C GLU A 24 11.43 -7.86 -14.51
N LEU A 25 10.24 -8.08 -15.06
CA LEU A 25 9.82 -7.47 -16.33
C LEU A 25 9.87 -5.94 -16.26
N VAL A 26 9.35 -5.35 -15.17
CA VAL A 26 9.41 -3.90 -14.95
C VAL A 26 10.85 -3.44 -14.73
N GLY A 27 11.64 -4.17 -13.94
CA GLY A 27 13.04 -3.83 -13.68
C GLY A 27 13.88 -3.77 -14.94
N ARG A 28 13.71 -4.75 -15.84
CA ARG A 28 14.38 -4.77 -17.16
C ARG A 28 13.94 -3.58 -18.03
N ALA A 29 12.66 -3.22 -18.02
CA ALA A 29 12.18 -2.06 -18.74
C ALA A 29 12.82 -0.75 -18.22
N VAL A 30 12.96 -0.60 -16.90
CA VAL A 30 13.64 0.56 -16.29
C VAL A 30 15.12 0.58 -16.65
N GLN A 31 15.83 -0.55 -16.58
CA GLN A 31 17.24 -0.63 -16.97
C GLN A 31 17.46 -0.27 -18.45
N ALA A 32 16.59 -0.75 -19.34
CA ALA A 32 16.63 -0.38 -20.75
C ALA A 32 16.43 1.13 -20.96
N ALA A 33 15.52 1.75 -20.20
CA ALA A 33 15.30 3.20 -20.23
C ALA A 33 16.51 3.99 -19.67
N VAL A 34 17.13 3.53 -18.58
CA VAL A 34 18.36 4.13 -18.04
C VAL A 34 19.46 4.14 -19.10
N ALA A 35 19.66 3.02 -19.79
CA ALA A 35 20.65 2.90 -20.87
C ALA A 35 20.32 3.78 -22.08
N SER A 36 19.06 3.80 -22.55
CA SER A 36 18.67 4.60 -23.71
C SER A 36 18.74 6.11 -23.46
N CYS A 37 18.56 6.54 -22.20
CA CYS A 37 18.75 7.92 -21.77
C CYS A 37 20.22 8.29 -21.51
N GLY A 38 21.17 7.35 -21.66
CA GLY A 38 22.59 7.59 -21.37
C GLY A 38 22.89 7.89 -19.90
N LEU A 39 22.01 7.45 -18.99
CA LEU A 39 22.17 7.66 -17.56
C LEU A 39 23.11 6.60 -16.95
N PRO A 40 23.78 6.91 -15.82
CA PRO A 40 24.58 5.91 -15.11
C PRO A 40 23.74 4.68 -14.71
N GLU A 41 24.28 3.48 -14.89
CA GLU A 41 23.57 2.21 -14.60
C GLU A 41 23.04 2.17 -13.15
N GLY A 42 23.82 2.70 -12.20
CA GLY A 42 23.44 2.80 -10.78
C GLY A 42 22.26 3.71 -10.45
N VAL A 43 21.63 4.37 -11.43
CA VAL A 43 20.35 5.09 -11.22
C VAL A 43 19.25 4.13 -10.74
N PHE A 44 19.30 2.86 -11.16
CA PHE A 44 18.32 1.86 -10.75
C PHE A 44 18.94 0.49 -10.49
N SER A 45 18.57 -0.12 -9.37
CA SER A 45 18.87 -1.53 -9.11
C SER A 45 17.64 -2.25 -8.56
N LEU A 46 17.46 -3.52 -8.93
CA LEU A 46 16.41 -4.39 -8.42
C LEU A 46 17.04 -5.62 -7.76
N LEU A 47 16.74 -5.82 -6.48
CA LEU A 47 17.28 -6.93 -5.69
C LEU A 47 16.18 -7.93 -5.32
N PHE A 48 16.49 -9.22 -5.49
CA PHE A 48 15.66 -10.34 -5.07
C PHE A 48 16.32 -11.07 -3.89
N GLY A 49 15.52 -11.77 -3.09
CA GLY A 49 16.00 -12.64 -2.02
C GLY A 49 15.19 -12.55 -0.73
N ASN A 50 15.69 -13.20 0.32
CA ASN A 50 15.01 -13.35 1.60
C ASN A 50 14.65 -11.98 2.19
N GLY A 51 13.34 -11.79 2.44
CA GLY A 51 12.74 -10.47 2.53
C GLY A 51 13.25 -9.61 3.68
N ARG A 52 13.61 -10.24 4.80
CA ARG A 52 13.91 -9.53 6.05
C ARG A 52 15.37 -9.10 6.15
N GLU A 53 16.30 -9.99 5.79
CA GLU A 53 17.74 -9.71 5.85
C GLU A 53 18.15 -8.64 4.84
N ILE A 54 17.78 -8.81 3.57
CA ILE A 54 18.08 -7.83 2.52
C ILE A 54 17.40 -6.49 2.83
N GLY A 55 16.13 -6.50 3.24
CA GLY A 55 15.42 -5.28 3.60
C GLY A 55 16.09 -4.53 4.74
N THR A 56 16.48 -5.23 5.80
CA THR A 56 17.18 -4.63 6.96
C THR A 56 18.54 -4.09 6.56
N ALA A 57 19.33 -4.85 5.79
CA ALA A 57 20.64 -4.43 5.32
C ALA A 57 20.57 -3.17 4.44
N LEU A 58 19.62 -3.12 3.50
CA LEU A 58 19.39 -1.93 2.68
C LEU A 58 19.03 -0.71 3.53
N VAL A 59 18.12 -0.86 4.49
CA VAL A 59 17.73 0.25 5.37
C VAL A 59 18.86 0.68 6.30
N ALA A 60 19.77 -0.21 6.69
CA ALA A 60 20.93 0.12 7.51
C ALA A 60 22.09 0.76 6.71
N ASP A 61 22.13 0.59 5.39
CA ASP A 61 23.26 1.01 4.56
C ASP A 61 23.45 2.55 4.58
N PRO A 62 24.64 3.07 4.92
CA PRO A 62 24.88 4.52 5.06
C PRO A 62 24.64 5.33 3.78
N ARG A 63 24.64 4.68 2.61
CA ARG A 63 24.39 5.31 1.30
C ARG A 63 22.91 5.52 1.02
N ILE A 64 22.02 4.76 1.66
CA ILE A 64 20.58 4.99 1.56
C ILE A 64 20.21 6.20 2.42
N LYS A 65 19.46 7.15 1.84
CA LYS A 65 19.10 8.43 2.46
C LYS A 65 17.61 8.61 2.75
N ALA A 66 16.77 7.72 2.24
CA ALA A 66 15.34 7.65 2.56
C ALA A 66 14.80 6.27 2.18
N VAL A 67 13.69 5.86 2.80
CA VAL A 67 13.01 4.59 2.49
C VAL A 67 11.54 4.86 2.20
N GLY A 68 11.04 4.33 1.08
CA GLY A 68 9.61 4.20 0.83
C GLY A 68 9.18 2.75 1.02
N PHE A 69 8.13 2.52 1.80
CA PHE A 69 7.64 1.19 2.14
C PHE A 69 6.12 1.12 2.06
N THR A 70 5.61 0.03 1.50
CA THR A 70 4.19 -0.34 1.56
C THR A 70 4.11 -1.81 1.95
N GLY A 71 3.38 -2.11 3.02
CA GLY A 71 3.25 -3.48 3.50
C GLY A 71 2.63 -3.56 4.89
N SER A 72 2.98 -4.61 5.64
CA SER A 72 2.42 -4.81 6.98
C SER A 72 2.97 -3.82 8.00
N ARG A 73 2.15 -3.48 9.00
CA ARG A 73 2.56 -2.67 10.16
C ARG A 73 3.80 -3.21 10.86
N GLY A 74 3.87 -4.53 11.08
CA GLY A 74 5.03 -5.16 11.72
C GLY A 74 6.31 -5.00 10.92
N GLY A 75 6.24 -5.13 9.58
CA GLY A 75 7.38 -4.92 8.70
C GLY A 75 7.83 -3.46 8.67
N GLY A 76 6.89 -2.53 8.50
CA GLY A 76 7.17 -1.09 8.47
C GLY A 76 7.81 -0.59 9.76
N LEU A 77 7.24 -0.93 10.92
CA LEU A 77 7.80 -0.54 12.23
C LEU A 77 9.20 -1.11 12.46
N ALA A 78 9.47 -2.33 12.00
CA ALA A 78 10.81 -2.92 12.10
C ALA A 78 11.83 -2.12 11.29
N LEU A 79 11.51 -1.74 10.04
CA LEU A 79 12.38 -0.93 9.19
C LEU A 79 12.57 0.48 9.74
N MET A 80 11.52 1.11 10.26
CA MET A 80 11.61 2.40 10.97
C MET A 80 12.57 2.31 12.15
N GLY A 81 12.51 1.23 12.93
CA GLY A 81 13.42 0.99 14.05
C GLY A 81 14.88 0.82 13.62
N VAL A 82 15.14 0.16 12.49
CA VAL A 82 16.50 0.05 11.92
C VAL A 82 17.00 1.43 11.49
N ALA A 83 16.20 2.18 10.74
CA ALA A 83 16.56 3.50 10.25
C ALA A 83 16.87 4.49 11.38
N ALA A 84 16.08 4.47 12.45
CA ALA A 84 16.28 5.33 13.62
C ALA A 84 17.55 5.02 14.42
N LYS A 85 18.07 3.78 14.35
CA LYS A 85 19.27 3.33 15.07
C LYS A 85 20.58 3.54 14.31
N ARG A 86 20.52 4.05 13.07
CA ARG A 86 21.72 4.38 12.29
C ARG A 86 22.51 5.51 12.95
N ALA A 87 23.81 5.56 12.69
CA ALA A 87 24.65 6.69 13.07
C ALA A 87 24.13 8.01 12.46
N GLU A 88 23.63 7.95 11.23
CA GLU A 88 22.85 9.00 10.57
C GLU A 88 21.44 8.46 10.31
N PRO A 89 20.45 8.79 11.17
CA PRO A 89 19.07 8.41 10.98
C PRO A 89 18.49 8.96 9.67
N ILE A 90 17.64 8.16 9.02
CA ILE A 90 16.99 8.54 7.75
C ILE A 90 15.48 8.43 7.85
N PRO A 91 14.72 9.21 7.06
CA PRO A 91 13.27 9.10 7.02
C PRO A 91 12.82 7.77 6.38
N VAL A 92 11.77 7.19 6.97
CA VAL A 92 11.06 6.02 6.44
C VAL A 92 9.59 6.41 6.26
N TYR A 93 9.15 6.45 5.01
CA TYR A 93 7.77 6.71 4.61
C TYR A 93 7.05 5.37 4.43
N ALA A 94 6.34 4.93 5.46
CA ALA A 94 5.75 3.59 5.54
C ALA A 94 4.22 3.62 5.56
N GLU A 95 3.61 3.09 4.50
CA GLU A 95 2.18 2.79 4.44
C GLU A 95 1.92 1.39 5.01
N MET A 96 1.17 1.32 6.11
CA MET A 96 1.14 0.17 7.05
C MET A 96 -0.25 -0.41 7.32
N SER A 97 -1.19 -0.21 6.40
CA SER A 97 -2.63 -0.54 6.54
C SER A 97 -3.45 0.51 7.29
N SER A 98 -4.76 0.48 7.03
CA SER A 98 -5.81 1.29 7.64
C SER A 98 -7.10 0.48 7.65
N ILE A 99 -8.02 0.79 8.57
CA ILE A 99 -9.38 0.24 8.58
C ILE A 99 -10.39 1.13 7.87
N ASN A 100 -9.98 2.33 7.45
CA ASN A 100 -10.74 3.29 6.63
C ASN A 100 -12.21 3.45 7.08
N PRO A 101 -12.44 4.02 8.29
CA PRO A 101 -13.78 4.12 8.85
C PRO A 101 -14.70 4.99 8.00
N VAL A 102 -15.94 4.52 7.79
CA VAL A 102 -17.00 5.25 7.10
C VAL A 102 -18.12 5.56 8.07
N PHE A 103 -18.54 6.83 8.13
CA PHE A 103 -19.68 7.26 8.95
C PHE A 103 -20.94 7.39 8.09
N LEU A 104 -21.97 6.64 8.45
CA LEU A 104 -23.27 6.67 7.78
C LEU A 104 -24.20 7.62 8.53
N MET A 105 -24.39 8.81 7.96
CA MET A 105 -25.25 9.83 8.56
C MET A 105 -26.74 9.48 8.39
N PRO A 106 -27.62 9.79 9.37
CA PRO A 106 -29.04 9.41 9.33
C PRO A 106 -29.76 9.85 8.07
N ALA A 107 -29.56 11.08 7.59
CA ALA A 107 -30.21 11.58 6.37
C ALA A 107 -29.77 10.83 5.09
N ALA A 108 -28.52 10.34 5.05
CA ALA A 108 -28.03 9.55 3.93
C ALA A 108 -28.65 8.15 3.92
N LEU A 109 -28.79 7.54 5.11
CA LEU A 109 -29.47 6.25 5.25
C LEU A 109 -30.97 6.36 4.93
N ALA A 110 -31.66 7.35 5.48
CA ALA A 110 -33.07 7.59 5.20
C ALA A 110 -33.37 7.68 3.69
N SER A 111 -32.49 8.35 2.94
CA SER A 111 -32.67 8.58 1.50
C SER A 111 -32.15 7.45 0.60
N LYS A 112 -31.10 6.72 1.00
CA LYS A 112 -30.32 5.86 0.08
C LYS A 112 -29.79 4.57 0.73
N ALA A 113 -30.37 4.08 1.83
CA ALA A 113 -29.89 2.91 2.57
C ALA A 113 -29.50 1.72 1.66
N GLU A 114 -30.39 1.29 0.77
CA GLU A 114 -30.17 0.10 -0.07
C GLU A 114 -29.07 0.30 -1.10
N ALA A 115 -29.04 1.47 -1.73
CA ALA A 115 -28.01 1.83 -2.70
C ALA A 115 -26.63 1.93 -2.03
N LEU A 116 -26.57 2.49 -0.83
CA LEU A 116 -25.35 2.57 -0.02
C LEU A 116 -24.88 1.17 0.41
N GLY A 117 -25.78 0.27 0.81
CA GLY A 117 -25.45 -1.11 1.17
C GLY A 117 -24.78 -1.85 0.01
N LYS A 118 -25.35 -1.76 -1.19
CA LYS A 118 -24.77 -2.33 -2.41
C LYS A 118 -23.43 -1.71 -2.78
N ALA A 119 -23.31 -0.38 -2.71
CA ALA A 119 -22.07 0.33 -3.01
C ALA A 119 -20.95 -0.03 -2.01
N PHE A 120 -21.30 -0.19 -0.73
CA PHE A 120 -20.37 -0.65 0.30
C PHE A 120 -19.79 -2.03 -0.05
N VAL A 121 -20.63 -3.00 -0.38
CA VAL A 121 -20.18 -4.35 -0.74
C VAL A 121 -19.30 -4.35 -1.99
N ALA A 122 -19.66 -3.56 -3.00
CA ALA A 122 -18.84 -3.40 -4.20
C ALA A 122 -17.44 -2.84 -3.85
N SER A 123 -17.36 -1.85 -2.95
CA SER A 123 -16.08 -1.32 -2.47
C SER A 123 -15.31 -2.30 -1.59
N LEU A 124 -16.01 -3.06 -0.74
CA LEU A 124 -15.43 -4.03 0.20
C LEU A 124 -14.78 -5.21 -0.54
N THR A 125 -15.40 -5.64 -1.64
CA THR A 125 -14.99 -6.85 -2.39
C THR A 125 -14.12 -6.53 -3.61
N MET A 126 -13.96 -5.26 -3.97
CA MET A 126 -13.09 -4.82 -5.06
C MET A 126 -11.67 -5.40 -4.92
N GLY A 127 -11.17 -6.04 -5.99
CA GLY A 127 -9.84 -6.70 -5.97
C GLY A 127 -9.69 -7.76 -4.88
N ALA A 128 -10.76 -8.50 -4.59
CA ALA A 128 -10.83 -9.46 -3.48
C ALA A 128 -10.57 -8.81 -2.09
N GLY A 129 -10.92 -7.54 -1.94
CA GLY A 129 -10.70 -6.77 -0.71
C GLY A 129 -9.25 -6.34 -0.46
N GLN A 130 -8.34 -6.57 -1.42
CA GLN A 130 -6.90 -6.31 -1.25
C GLN A 130 -6.52 -4.85 -1.54
N PHE A 131 -7.32 -3.91 -1.06
CA PHE A 131 -7.05 -2.47 -1.13
C PHE A 131 -6.62 -1.97 0.25
N CYS A 132 -5.56 -1.17 0.31
CA CYS A 132 -5.17 -0.49 1.56
C CYS A 132 -6.25 0.50 2.06
N THR A 133 -7.12 0.95 1.16
CA THR A 133 -8.25 1.85 1.40
C THR A 133 -9.59 1.11 1.54
N ASN A 134 -9.56 -0.21 1.74
CA ASN A 134 -10.78 -1.00 1.93
C ASN A 134 -11.58 -0.50 3.15
N PRO A 135 -12.89 -0.21 3.02
CA PRO A 135 -13.72 0.28 4.11
C PRO A 135 -14.01 -0.84 5.12
N GLY A 136 -13.11 -1.02 6.09
CA GLY A 136 -13.14 -2.14 7.03
C GLY A 136 -14.08 -1.95 8.22
N ILE A 137 -14.55 -0.73 8.49
CA ILE A 137 -15.52 -0.45 9.56
C ILE A 137 -16.50 0.65 9.16
N LEU A 138 -17.78 0.41 9.46
CA LEU A 138 -18.87 1.37 9.27
C LEU A 138 -19.45 1.75 10.64
N LEU A 139 -19.70 3.04 10.83
CA LEU A 139 -20.32 3.59 12.03
C LEU A 139 -21.64 4.26 11.67
N ALA A 140 -22.73 3.90 12.34
CA ALA A 140 -24.07 4.40 12.08
C ALA A 140 -24.87 4.54 13.38
N VAL A 141 -25.91 5.37 13.34
CA VAL A 141 -26.91 5.41 14.42
C VAL A 141 -27.89 4.25 14.21
N ASP A 142 -28.22 3.57 15.30
CA ASP A 142 -29.20 2.47 15.29
C ASP A 142 -30.58 2.95 14.84
N GLY A 143 -31.30 2.09 14.11
CA GLY A 143 -32.64 2.39 13.61
C GLY A 143 -32.99 1.71 12.27
N PRO A 144 -34.24 1.89 11.80
CA PRO A 144 -34.79 1.13 10.68
C PRO A 144 -34.06 1.37 9.34
N ASP A 145 -33.46 2.55 9.15
CA ASP A 145 -32.69 2.83 7.94
C ASP A 145 -31.33 2.12 7.93
N LEU A 146 -30.76 1.84 9.11
CA LEU A 146 -29.58 0.99 9.22
C LEU A 146 -29.94 -0.46 8.91
N ASP A 147 -31.09 -0.96 9.39
CA ASP A 147 -31.56 -2.31 9.07
C ASP A 147 -31.73 -2.51 7.55
N ARG A 148 -32.33 -1.52 6.86
CA ARG A 148 -32.44 -1.48 5.39
C ARG A 148 -31.08 -1.56 4.70
N PHE A 149 -30.10 -0.80 5.19
CA PHE A 149 -28.73 -0.83 4.67
C PHE A 149 -28.09 -2.22 4.87
N VAL A 150 -28.20 -2.78 6.07
CA VAL A 150 -27.62 -4.09 6.43
C VAL A 150 -28.23 -5.19 5.58
N ALA A 151 -29.56 -5.20 5.42
CA ALA A 151 -30.25 -6.17 4.58
C ALA A 151 -29.74 -6.13 3.12
N ALA A 152 -29.63 -4.93 2.55
CA ALA A 152 -29.12 -4.76 1.18
C ALA A 152 -27.65 -5.16 1.04
N ALA A 153 -26.82 -4.93 2.06
CA ALA A 153 -25.42 -5.36 2.07
C ALA A 153 -25.30 -6.88 2.18
N VAL A 154 -26.09 -7.54 3.04
CA VAL A 154 -26.09 -9.00 3.17
C VAL A 154 -26.51 -9.66 1.86
N GLU A 155 -27.58 -9.17 1.23
CA GLU A 155 -28.03 -9.65 -0.08
C GLU A 155 -26.91 -9.53 -1.12
N ALA A 156 -26.24 -8.38 -1.19
CA ALA A 156 -25.16 -8.14 -2.15
C ALA A 156 -23.90 -8.99 -1.90
N ILE A 157 -23.65 -9.46 -0.67
CA ILE A 157 -22.55 -10.38 -0.34
C ILE A 157 -22.88 -11.81 -0.78
N GLY A 158 -24.14 -12.22 -0.64
CA GLY A 158 -24.59 -13.58 -0.91
C GLY A 158 -24.62 -13.96 -2.39
N GLY A 159 -24.84 -12.98 -3.28
CA GLY A 159 -25.13 -13.23 -4.69
C GLY A 159 -26.58 -13.62 -4.93
#